data_AF-A0A6G6SKC1-F1
#
_entry.id   AF-A0A6G6SKC1-F1
#
_cell.length_a   1.000
_cell.length_b   1.000
_cell.length_c   1.000
_cell.angle_alpha   90.00
_cell.angle_beta   90.00
_cell.angle_gamma   90.00
#
_symmetry.space_group_name_H-M   'P 1'
#
loop_
_entity.id
_entity.type
_entity.pdbx_description
1 polymer ?
#
loop_
_entity_poly.entity_id
_entity_poly.type
_entity_poly.pdbx_seq_one_letter_code
_entity_poly.pdbx_strand_id
1 'polypeptide(L)'
;MELSNERKFREIESKIMKGILVTGAREVAKRTGIHESQISRWQSQQSKTQLSFIQRCARLLVAIGYETPDDTVILQGDEARALIQMLEHVKAPKRKAPAVTEASQQMDLI
;
A
#
# COMPACT_ATOMS: atom_id res chain seq x y z
N MET A 1 -5.60 -13.93 0.62
CA MET A 1 -4.47 -13.01 0.89
C MET A 1 -3.24 -13.30 0.04
N GLU A 2 -2.90 -14.57 -0.25
CA GLU A 2 -1.68 -14.92 -1.02
C GLU A 2 -1.64 -14.46 -2.48
N LEU A 3 -2.77 -14.50 -3.21
CA LEU A 3 -2.81 -14.08 -4.62
C LEU A 3 -2.48 -12.59 -4.84
N SER A 4 -2.83 -11.73 -3.87
CA SER A 4 -2.53 -10.30 -3.92
C SER A 4 -1.02 -10.05 -3.79
N ASN A 5 -0.36 -10.82 -2.93
CA ASN A 5 1.08 -10.70 -2.70
C ASN A 5 1.90 -11.20 -3.89
N GLU A 6 1.44 -12.25 -4.59
CA GLU A 6 2.10 -12.72 -5.81
C GLU A 6 2.00 -11.68 -6.95
N ARG A 7 0.84 -11.03 -7.14
CA ARG A 7 0.71 -9.95 -8.13
C ARG A 7 1.62 -8.77 -7.80
N LYS A 8 1.61 -8.30 -6.55
CA LYS A 8 2.50 -7.23 -6.08
C LYS A 8 3.97 -7.59 -6.24
N PHE A 9 4.32 -8.84 -5.95
CA PHE A 9 5.67 -9.36 -6.16
C PHE A 9 6.11 -9.22 -7.62
N ARG A 10 5.28 -9.64 -8.57
CA ARG A 10 5.57 -9.52 -10.01
C ARG A 10 5.67 -8.07 -10.48
N GLU A 11 4.86 -7.19 -9.92
CA GLU A 11 4.91 -5.75 -10.20
C GLU A 11 6.23 -5.14 -9.73
N ILE A 12 6.65 -5.42 -8.49
CA ILE A 12 7.92 -4.93 -7.94
C ILE A 12 9.11 -5.55 -8.68
N GLU A 13 9.09 -6.86 -8.96
CA GLU A 13 10.11 -7.53 -9.78
C GLU A 13 10.27 -6.83 -11.14
N SER A 14 9.16 -6.58 -11.82
CA SER A 14 9.15 -5.88 -13.11
C SER A 14 9.66 -4.44 -13.00
N LYS A 15 9.31 -3.72 -11.93
CA LYS A 15 9.80 -2.35 -11.68
C LYS A 15 11.31 -2.33 -11.48
N ILE A 16 11.86 -3.25 -10.68
CA ILE A 16 13.31 -3.34 -10.47
C ILE A 16 14.02 -3.64 -11.80
N MET A 17 13.54 -4.63 -12.56
CA MET A 17 14.12 -5.00 -13.86
C MET A 17 14.08 -3.85 -14.86
N LYS A 18 12.95 -3.15 -14.97
CA LYS A 18 12.81 -1.94 -15.81
C LYS A 18 13.75 -0.84 -15.35
N GLY A 19 13.87 -0.60 -14.05
CA GLY A 19 14.78 0.39 -13.49
C GLY A 19 16.24 0.13 -13.85
N ILE A 20 16.67 -1.14 -13.79
CA ILE A 20 18.01 -1.57 -14.21
C ILE A 20 18.20 -1.36 -15.72
N LEU A 21 17.20 -1.70 -16.53
CA LEU A 21 17.27 -1.54 -17.99
C LEU A 21 17.39 -0.06 -18.40
N VAL A 22 16.56 0.81 -17.82
CA VAL A 22 16.52 2.25 -18.12
C VAL A 22 17.79 2.95 -17.64
N THR A 23 18.30 2.59 -16.46
CA THR A 23 19.52 3.19 -15.90
C THR A 23 20.78 2.64 -16.58
N GLY A 24 20.74 1.38 -17.04
CA GLY A 24 21.87 0.65 -17.60
C GLY A 24 22.68 -0.07 -16.52
N ALA A 25 23.04 -1.33 -16.79
CA ALA A 25 23.74 -2.19 -15.83
C ALA A 25 25.06 -1.60 -15.31
N ARG A 26 25.79 -0.88 -16.17
CA ARG A 26 27.05 -0.20 -15.83
C ARG A 26 26.89 0.94 -14.84
N GLU A 27 25.86 1.76 -15.04
CA GLU A 27 25.56 2.87 -14.14
C GLU A 27 25.00 2.36 -12.81
N VAL A 28 24.18 1.31 -12.84
CA VAL A 28 23.71 0.63 -11.61
C VAL A 28 24.88 0.04 -10.82
N ALA A 29 25.81 -0.66 -11.50
CA ALA A 29 27.04 -1.18 -10.91
C ALA A 29 27.86 -0.09 -10.21
N LYS A 30 28.05 1.05 -10.88
CA LYS A 30 28.73 2.22 -10.31
C LYS A 30 28.03 2.77 -9.06
N ARG A 31 26.70 2.94 -9.09
CA ARG A 31 25.91 3.49 -7.97
C ARG A 31 25.84 2.55 -6.77
N THR A 32 25.85 1.25 -7.02
CA THR A 32 25.79 0.22 -5.98
C THR A 32 27.17 -0.15 -5.45
N GLY A 33 28.25 0.27 -6.11
CA GLY A 33 29.63 -0.06 -5.73
C GLY A 33 30.04 -1.50 -6.06
N ILE A 34 29.40 -2.11 -7.06
CA ILE A 34 29.56 -3.53 -7.41
C ILE A 34 30.05 -3.64 -8.84
N HIS A 35 30.80 -4.70 -9.15
CA HIS A 35 31.25 -4.97 -10.51
C HIS A 35 30.08 -5.31 -11.45
N GLU A 36 30.14 -4.87 -12.71
CA GLU A 36 29.08 -5.01 -13.72
C GLU A 36 28.63 -6.47 -13.93
N SER A 37 29.56 -7.42 -13.86
CA SER A 37 29.27 -8.86 -13.99
C SER A 37 28.31 -9.40 -12.90
N GLN A 38 28.23 -8.72 -11.75
CA GLN A 38 27.32 -9.09 -10.67
C GLN A 38 25.88 -8.65 -10.97
N ILE A 39 25.69 -7.56 -11.72
CA ILE A 39 24.35 -7.09 -12.11
C ILE A 39 23.66 -8.09 -13.02
N SER A 40 24.39 -8.70 -13.96
CA SER A 40 23.85 -9.79 -14.78
C SER A 40 23.51 -11.02 -13.94
N ARG A 41 24.37 -11.35 -12.96
CA ARG A 41 24.14 -12.46 -12.02
C ARG A 41 22.93 -12.24 -11.11
N TRP A 42 22.60 -11.00 -10.78
CA TRP A 42 21.45 -10.65 -9.96
C TRP A 42 20.12 -10.87 -10.67
N GLN A 43 20.12 -10.72 -12.00
CA GLN A 43 18.96 -10.95 -12.86
C GLN A 43 18.72 -12.44 -13.10
N SER A 44 19.80 -13.22 -13.27
CA SER A 44 19.72 -14.65 -13.46
C SER A 44 19.38 -15.40 -12.17
N GLN A 45 18.54 -16.44 -12.26
CA GLN A 45 18.43 -17.43 -11.19
C GLN A 45 19.73 -18.25 -11.11
N GLN A 46 20.31 -18.35 -9.91
CA GLN A 46 21.52 -19.16 -9.70
C GLN A 46 21.23 -20.66 -9.62
N SER A 47 19.98 -21.05 -9.32
CA SER A 47 19.50 -22.43 -9.30
C SER A 47 18.00 -22.46 -9.57
N LYS A 48 17.49 -23.54 -10.18
CA LYS A 48 16.04 -23.74 -10.42
C LYS A 48 15.18 -23.71 -9.15
N THR A 49 15.81 -23.95 -7.99
CA THR A 49 15.15 -23.96 -6.68
C THR A 49 15.33 -22.65 -5.90
N GLN A 50 16.15 -21.71 -6.38
CA GLN A 50 16.45 -20.47 -5.67
C GLN A 50 16.02 -19.24 -6.47
N LEU A 51 15.34 -18.33 -5.76
CA LEU A 51 14.99 -17.02 -6.28
C LEU A 51 16.25 -16.24 -6.67
N SER A 52 16.20 -15.50 -7.78
CA SER A 52 17.25 -14.56 -8.15
C SER A 52 17.42 -13.48 -7.07
N PHE A 53 18.54 -12.75 -7.09
CA PHE A 53 18.74 -11.66 -6.13
C PHE A 53 17.62 -10.63 -6.24
N ILE A 54 17.22 -10.25 -7.46
CA ILE A 54 16.12 -9.32 -7.71
C ILE A 54 14.79 -9.87 -7.18
N GLN A 55 14.52 -11.17 -7.34
CA GLN A 55 13.33 -11.80 -6.79
C GLN A 55 13.35 -11.78 -5.25
N ARG A 56 14.49 -12.02 -4.61
CA ARG A 56 14.60 -11.89 -3.14
C ARG A 56 14.34 -10.45 -2.69
N CYS A 57 14.88 -9.46 -3.39
CA CYS A 57 14.60 -8.05 -3.12
C CYS A 57 13.12 -7.72 -3.31
N ALA A 58 12.49 -8.15 -4.40
CA ALA A 58 11.06 -7.93 -4.63
C ALA A 58 10.20 -8.53 -3.50
N ARG A 59 10.52 -9.76 -3.07
CA ARG A 59 9.84 -10.42 -1.95
C ARG A 59 10.03 -9.68 -0.63
N LEU A 60 11.24 -9.16 -0.38
CA LEU A 60 11.52 -8.32 0.78
C LEU A 60 10.69 -7.04 0.75
N LEU A 61 10.67 -6.33 -0.38
CA LEU A 61 9.94 -5.07 -0.53
C LEU A 61 8.41 -5.26 -0.37
N VAL A 62 7.87 -6.37 -0.86
CA VAL A 62 6.46 -6.74 -0.59
C VAL A 62 6.25 -7.03 0.89
N ALA A 63 7.15 -7.79 1.52
CA ALA A 63 7.01 -8.19 2.93
C ALA A 63 7.04 -7.00 3.89
N ILE A 64 7.84 -5.97 3.59
CA ILE A 64 7.92 -4.75 4.41
C ILE A 64 6.88 -3.69 4.01
N GLY A 65 6.07 -3.93 2.97
CA GLY A 65 5.12 -2.92 2.49
C GLY A 65 5.80 -1.66 1.95
N TYR A 66 6.96 -1.79 1.30
CA TYR A 66 7.75 -0.61 0.87
C TYR A 66 7.01 0.29 -0.13
N GLU A 67 6.12 -0.28 -0.93
CA GLU A 67 5.36 0.47 -1.93
C GLU A 67 4.00 0.97 -1.44
N THR A 68 3.60 0.60 -0.23
CA THR A 68 2.44 1.23 0.41
C THR A 68 2.89 2.59 0.96
N PRO A 69 2.20 3.70 0.62
CA PRO A 69 2.39 4.95 1.32
C PRO A 69 2.31 4.69 2.82
N ASP A 70 3.24 5.27 3.58
CA ASP A 70 3.20 5.18 5.04
C ASP A 70 1.99 6.00 5.50
N ASP A 71 0.82 5.36 5.59
CA ASP A 71 -0.42 5.96 6.11
C ASP A 71 -0.34 6.15 7.65
N THR A 72 0.82 5.86 8.23
CA THR A 72 1.11 6.02 9.66
C THR A 72 1.29 7.50 10.00
N VAL A 73 0.19 8.18 10.31
CA VAL A 73 0.22 9.52 10.90
C VAL A 73 0.48 9.38 12.41
N ILE A 74 1.69 9.74 12.85
CA ILE A 74 1.99 9.84 14.28
C ILE A 74 1.48 11.21 14.77
N LEU A 75 0.28 11.23 15.33
CA LEU A 75 -0.30 12.45 15.91
C LEU A 75 0.23 12.64 17.33
N GLN A 76 0.94 13.74 17.58
CA GLN A 76 1.22 14.17 18.95
C GLN A 76 -0.03 14.84 19.54
N GLY A 77 -0.15 14.85 20.88
CA GLY A 77 -1.42 15.12 21.58
C GLY A 77 -2.15 16.42 21.20
N ASP A 78 -1.45 17.45 20.75
CA ASP A 78 -2.07 18.70 20.28
C ASP A 78 -2.55 18.62 18.83
N GLU A 79 -1.83 17.91 17.96
CA GLU A 79 -2.22 17.66 16.55
C GLU A 79 -3.46 16.76 16.48
N ALA A 80 -3.59 15.81 17.41
CA ALA A 80 -4.79 14.98 17.54
C ALA A 80 -6.03 15.82 17.85
N ARG A 81 -5.91 16.86 18.70
CA ARG A 81 -7.05 17.77 19.00
C ARG A 81 -7.43 18.61 17.80
N ALA A 82 -6.44 19.15 17.08
CA ALA A 82 -6.68 19.92 15.86
C ALA A 82 -7.38 19.07 14.78
N LEU A 83 -6.95 17.81 14.62
CA LEU A 83 -7.59 16.88 13.68
C LEU A 83 -9.03 16.54 14.09
N ILE A 84 -9.30 16.28 15.38
CA ILE A 84 -10.67 16.07 15.88
C ILE A 84 -11.55 17.28 15.57
N GLN A 85 -11.03 18.48 15.81
CA GLN A 85 -11.76 19.72 15.56
C GLN A 85 -12.04 19.94 14.06
N MET A 86 -11.10 19.60 13.18
CA MET A 86 -11.34 19.63 11.73
C MET A 86 -12.35 18.57 11.28
N LEU A 87 -12.30 17.35 11.83
CA LEU A 87 -13.24 16.27 11.52
C LEU A 87 -14.67 16.56 12.01
N GLU A 88 -14.85 17.35 13.07
CA GLU A 88 -16.17 17.82 13.51
C GLU A 88 -16.87 18.68 12.45
N HIS A 89 -16.11 19.44 11.64
CA HIS A 89 -16.65 20.26 10.55
C HIS A 89 -16.99 19.44 9.29
N VAL A 90 -16.45 18.23 9.17
CA VAL A 90 -16.66 17.31 8.04
C VAL A 90 -17.79 16.30 8.30
N LYS A 91 -18.30 16.20 9.54
CA LYS A 91 -19.54 15.46 9.82
C LYS A 91 -20.68 16.08 8.99
N ALA A 92 -21.00 15.43 7.87
CA ALA A 92 -22.16 15.70 7.04
C ALA A 92 -23.40 15.96 7.92
N PRO A 93 -24.30 16.89 7.51
CA PRO A 93 -25.41 17.32 8.33
C PRO A 93 -26.22 16.11 8.81
N LYS A 94 -26.47 16.04 10.13
CA LYS A 94 -27.36 15.06 10.75
C LYS A 94 -28.61 14.93 9.86
N ARG A 95 -28.77 13.80 9.17
CA ARG A 95 -30.04 13.43 8.54
C ARG A 95 -31.09 13.58 9.64
N LYS A 96 -31.98 14.57 9.49
CA LYS A 96 -33.19 14.63 10.32
C LYS A 96 -33.92 13.33 10.05
N ALA A 97 -34.01 12.46 11.06
CA ALA A 97 -34.90 11.33 11.00
C ALA A 97 -36.31 11.87 10.71
N PRO A 98 -37.09 11.24 9.82
CA PRO A 98 -38.47 11.65 9.62
C PRO A 98 -39.20 11.48 10.96
N ALA A 99 -39.95 12.51 11.35
CA ALA A 99 -40.81 12.46 12.51
C ALA A 99 -41.77 11.27 12.36
N VAL A 100 -41.76 10.38 13.34
CA VAL A 100 -42.77 9.34 13.48
C VAL A 100 -44.09 10.05 13.78
N THR A 101 -44.98 10.11 12.79
CA THR A 101 -46.37 10.54 13.01
C THR A 101 -47.09 9.39 13.70
N GLU A 102 -47.40 9.58 14.98
CA GLU A 102 -48.31 8.72 15.74
C GLU A 102 -49.70 8.78 15.08
N ALA A 103 -50.07 7.72 14.36
CA ALA A 103 -51.45 7.54 13.93
C ALA A 103 -52.25 6.97 15.11
N SER A 104 -52.87 7.85 15.88
CA SER A 104 -54.02 7.51 16.73
C SER A 104 -55.16 7.05 15.83
N GLN A 105 -55.35 5.73 15.69
CA GLN A 105 -56.62 5.17 15.24
C GLN A 105 -57.29 4.52 16.44
N GLN A 106 -58.12 5.36 17.04
CA GLN A 106 -59.20 5.11 17.97
C GLN A 106 -59.92 3.79 17.66
N MET A 107 -59.98 2.90 18.66
CA MET A 107 -61.06 1.94 18.76
C MET A 107 -62.36 2.71 18.95
N ASP A 108 -63.39 2.44 18.15
CA ASP A 108 -64.76 2.46 18.64
C ASP A 108 -65.63 1.51 17.82
N LEU A 109 -66.36 0.68 18.58
CA LEU A 109 -67.48 -0.16 18.17
C LEU A 109 -68.57 0.66 17.47
N ILE A 110 -69.26 0.05 16.51
CA ILE A 110 -70.71 -0.26 16.51
C ILE A 110 -70.95 -1.33 15.43
#